data_AF-A0A6L5F647-F1
#
_entry.id   AF-A0A6L5F647-F1
#
_cell.length_a   1.000
_cell.length_b   1.000
_cell.length_c   1.000
_cell.angle_alpha   90.00
_cell.angle_beta   90.00
_cell.angle_gamma   90.00
#
_symmetry.space_group_name_H-M   'P 1'
#
loop_
_entity.id
_entity.type
_entity.pdbx_description
1 polymer ?
#
loop_
_entity_poly.entity_id
_entity_poly.type
_entity_poly.pdbx_seq_one_letter_code
_entity_poly.pdbx_strand_id
1 'polypeptide(L)'
;MDAFDADVLIYAATRDHPLGRRVRALFPVGIEPAHIGETGIGSVLLLPELLSKPLRDDAESELSELASLLSHLELLPVDRATAELATALGAAHGLRAADAIHLATAVGAGADRFITNNRRDFPASIDEVDVTYPADLPSPD
;
A
#
# COMPACT_ATOMS: atom_id res chain seq x y z
N MET A 1 -12.99 0.98 -1.44
CA MET A 1 -11.68 1.39 -1.97
C MET A 1 -10.61 0.99 -0.98
N ASP A 2 -9.60 0.25 -1.45
CA ASP A 2 -8.49 -0.20 -0.61
C ASP A 2 -7.34 0.82 -0.64
N ALA A 3 -6.63 0.96 0.48
CA ALA A 3 -5.37 1.68 0.59
C ALA A 3 -4.21 0.70 0.84
N PHE A 4 -3.06 0.93 0.21
CA PHE A 4 -1.94 -0.03 0.24
C PHE A 4 -0.71 0.53 0.95
N ASP A 5 -0.12 -0.30 1.81
CA ASP A 5 1.22 -0.14 2.38
C ASP A 5 2.30 -0.68 1.41
N ALA A 6 3.56 -0.33 1.62
CA ALA A 6 4.66 -0.74 0.77
C ALA A 6 4.93 -2.25 0.84
N ASP A 7 4.86 -2.85 2.03
CA ASP A 7 5.23 -4.26 2.24
C ASP A 7 4.39 -5.23 1.41
N VAL A 8 3.08 -4.99 1.30
CA VAL A 8 2.16 -5.81 0.52
C VAL A 8 2.36 -5.66 -0.98
N LEU A 9 2.80 -4.50 -1.45
CA LEU A 9 3.14 -4.28 -2.87
C LEU A 9 4.47 -4.96 -3.23
N ILE A 10 5.44 -4.98 -2.32
CA ILE A 10 6.68 -5.78 -2.47
C ILE A 10 6.32 -7.27 -2.57
N TYR A 11 5.42 -7.76 -1.73
CA TYR A 11 4.95 -9.14 -1.80
C TYR A 11 4.25 -9.43 -3.12
N ALA A 12 3.38 -8.53 -3.58
CA ALA A 12 2.64 -8.69 -4.83
C ALA A 12 3.55 -8.70 -6.07
N ALA A 13 4.63 -7.91 -6.07
CA ALA A 13 5.65 -7.91 -7.13
C ALA A 13 6.57 -9.14 -7.09
N THR A 14 6.68 -9.80 -5.93
CA THR A 14 7.52 -10.99 -5.77
C THR A 14 6.83 -12.22 -6.36
N ARG A 15 7.43 -12.82 -7.40
CA ARG A 15 6.91 -14.05 -8.03
C ARG A 15 6.72 -15.16 -7.01
N ASP A 16 5.58 -15.83 -7.08
CA ASP A 16 5.19 -16.97 -6.22
C ASP A 16 5.18 -16.69 -4.72
N HIS A 17 5.18 -15.41 -4.28
CA HIS A 17 5.05 -15.08 -2.87
C HIS A 17 3.68 -15.55 -2.35
N PRO A 18 3.61 -16.43 -1.31
CA PRO A 18 2.35 -17.04 -0.87
C PRO A 18 1.27 -16.02 -0.50
N LEU A 19 1.67 -14.92 0.16
CA LEU A 19 0.77 -13.80 0.49
C LEU A 19 0.60 -12.82 -0.67
N GLY A 20 1.64 -12.70 -1.51
CA GLY A 20 1.65 -11.74 -2.62
C GLY A 20 0.61 -12.05 -3.68
N ARG A 21 0.34 -13.35 -3.93
CA ARG A 21 -0.71 -13.77 -4.87
C ARG A 21 -2.10 -13.25 -4.49
N ARG A 22 -2.41 -13.16 -3.20
CA ARG A 22 -3.69 -12.64 -2.71
C ARG A 22 -3.80 -11.14 -2.90
N VAL A 23 -2.73 -10.41 -2.62
CA VAL A 23 -2.67 -8.96 -2.87
C VAL A 23 -2.76 -8.68 -4.36
N ARG A 24 -2.00 -9.41 -5.20
CA ARG A 24 -2.00 -9.25 -6.65
C ARG A 24 -3.37 -9.54 -7.28
N ALA A 25 -4.18 -10.41 -6.68
CA ALA A 25 -5.54 -10.68 -7.13
C ALA A 25 -6.52 -9.51 -6.92
N LEU A 26 -6.16 -8.51 -6.12
CA LEU A 26 -6.93 -7.26 -6.00
C LEU A 26 -6.74 -6.35 -7.22
N PHE A 27 -5.68 -6.56 -8.01
CA PHE A 27 -5.36 -5.75 -9.18
C PHE A 27 -5.93 -6.39 -10.45
N PRO A 28 -6.54 -5.60 -11.35
CA PRO A 28 -7.05 -6.13 -12.61
C PRO A 28 -5.91 -6.67 -13.47
N VAL A 29 -6.21 -7.70 -14.28
CA VAL A 29 -5.24 -8.26 -15.21
C VAL A 29 -5.10 -7.33 -16.42
N GLY A 30 -3.96 -6.65 -16.51
CA GLY A 30 -3.59 -5.79 -17.64
C GLY A 30 -3.81 -4.30 -17.39
N ILE A 31 -3.05 -3.48 -18.12
CA ILE A 31 -3.12 -2.01 -18.06
C ILE A 31 -4.11 -1.54 -19.13
N GLU A 32 -5.41 -1.76 -18.91
CA GLU A 32 -6.42 -1.08 -19.71
C GLU A 32 -6.44 0.40 -19.27
N PRO A 33 -6.37 1.39 -20.19
CA PRO A 33 -6.35 2.81 -19.83
C PRO A 33 -7.52 3.25 -18.94
N ALA A 34 -8.63 2.51 -19.01
CA ALA A 34 -9.82 2.73 -18.21
C ALA A 34 -9.67 2.34 -16.73
N HIS A 35 -8.61 1.63 -16.32
CA HIS A 35 -8.43 1.17 -14.93
C HIS A 35 -7.20 1.77 -14.22
N ILE A 36 -6.55 2.77 -14.84
CA ILE A 36 -5.40 3.46 -14.25
C ILE A 36 -5.90 4.28 -13.05
N GLY A 37 -5.31 4.03 -11.87
CA GLY A 37 -5.69 4.72 -10.63
C GLY A 37 -7.03 4.28 -10.01
N GLU A 38 -7.70 3.26 -10.54
CA GLU A 38 -9.05 2.87 -10.07
C GLU A 38 -9.07 1.69 -9.09
N THR A 39 -7.94 1.01 -8.89
CA THR A 39 -7.89 -0.19 -8.03
C THR A 39 -7.88 0.16 -6.54
N GLY A 40 -7.25 1.28 -6.20
CA GLY A 40 -7.15 1.75 -4.82
C GLY A 40 -6.22 2.94 -4.74
N ILE A 41 -5.87 3.30 -3.51
CA ILE A 41 -5.06 4.48 -3.22
C ILE A 41 -3.77 4.12 -2.50
N GLY A 42 -2.81 5.03 -2.54
CA GLY A 42 -1.58 4.94 -1.75
C GLY A 42 -0.95 6.31 -1.53
N SER A 43 -0.01 6.41 -0.61
CA SER A 43 0.78 7.63 -0.47
C SER A 43 1.82 7.74 -1.59
N VAL A 44 2.16 8.95 -2.01
CA VAL A 44 3.36 9.18 -2.84
C VAL A 44 4.66 8.65 -2.18
N LEU A 45 4.67 8.38 -0.86
CA LEU A 45 5.79 7.72 -0.18
C LEU A 45 6.04 6.28 -0.64
N LEU A 46 5.07 5.62 -1.27
CA LEU A 46 5.30 4.32 -1.90
C LEU A 46 6.40 4.39 -2.96
N LEU A 47 6.56 5.52 -3.66
CA LEU A 47 7.57 5.67 -4.71
C LEU A 47 9.01 5.45 -4.19
N PRO A 48 9.51 6.23 -3.21
CA PRO A 48 10.85 5.99 -2.67
C PRO A 48 10.97 4.66 -1.91
N GLU A 49 9.92 4.17 -1.26
CA GLU A 49 9.99 2.91 -0.50
C GLU A 49 10.11 1.68 -1.40
N LEU A 50 9.37 1.67 -2.51
CA LEU A 50 9.35 0.54 -3.44
C LEU A 50 10.47 0.63 -4.46
N LEU A 51 10.76 1.83 -5.00
CA LEU A 51 11.59 1.94 -6.20
C LEU A 51 13.07 2.19 -5.90
N SER A 52 13.42 2.70 -4.71
CA SER A 52 14.81 3.08 -4.40
C SER A 52 15.78 1.90 -4.43
N LYS A 53 15.38 0.74 -3.89
CA LYS A 53 16.21 -0.46 -3.87
C LYS A 53 16.40 -1.06 -5.28
N PRO A 54 15.34 -1.39 -6.05
CA PRO A 54 15.52 -1.96 -7.39
C PRO A 54 16.24 -1.01 -8.35
N LEU A 55 16.08 0.32 -8.22
CA LEU A 55 16.87 1.29 -8.98
C LEU A 55 18.36 1.25 -8.61
N ARG A 56 18.70 1.08 -7.33
CA ARG A 56 20.09 0.96 -6.87
C ARG A 56 20.74 -0.33 -7.34
N ASP A 57 19.96 -1.41 -7.35
CA ASP A 57 20.42 -2.76 -7.62
C ASP A 57 20.33 -3.13 -9.12
N ASP A 58 19.92 -2.19 -9.99
CA ASP A 58 19.68 -2.39 -11.43
C ASP A 58 18.72 -3.56 -11.73
N ALA A 59 17.72 -3.74 -10.86
CA ALA A 59 16.78 -4.84 -10.91
C ALA A 59 15.58 -4.49 -11.81
N GLU A 60 15.81 -4.37 -13.13
CA GLU A 60 14.80 -3.93 -14.11
C GLU A 60 13.47 -4.72 -14.03
N SER A 61 13.54 -6.04 -13.82
CA SER A 61 12.34 -6.88 -13.71
C SER A 61 11.51 -6.57 -12.46
N GLU A 62 12.14 -6.32 -11.32
CA GLU A 62 11.43 -5.95 -10.07
C GLU A 62 10.85 -4.55 -10.20
N LEU A 63 11.62 -3.63 -10.79
CA LEU A 63 11.20 -2.26 -11.08
C LEU A 63 9.95 -2.23 -11.97
N SER A 64 9.91 -3.05 -13.03
CA SER A 64 8.76 -3.12 -13.94
C SER A 64 7.50 -3.67 -13.27
N GLU A 65 7.62 -4.70 -12.42
CA GLU A 65 6.46 -5.27 -11.71
C GLU A 65 5.90 -4.26 -10.68
N LEU A 66 6.77 -3.59 -9.92
CA LEU A 66 6.36 -2.55 -8.97
C LEU A 66 5.73 -1.34 -9.68
N ALA A 67 6.30 -0.88 -10.80
CA ALA A 67 5.74 0.20 -11.59
C ALA A 67 4.36 -0.17 -12.17
N SER A 68 4.18 -1.43 -12.59
CA SER A 68 2.88 -1.92 -13.05
C SER A 68 1.83 -1.84 -11.94
N LEU A 69 2.14 -2.33 -10.73
CA LEU A 69 1.22 -2.26 -9.59
C LEU A 69 0.87 -0.81 -9.22
N LEU A 70 1.88 0.07 -9.17
CA LEU A 70 1.69 1.49 -8.85
C LEU A 70 0.81 2.21 -9.88
N SER A 71 0.84 1.80 -11.15
CA SER A 71 0.00 2.41 -12.20
C SER A 71 -1.51 2.21 -11.98
N HIS A 72 -1.90 1.23 -11.17
CA HIS A 72 -3.28 0.96 -10.81
C HIS A 72 -3.76 1.75 -9.58
N LEU A 73 -2.85 2.42 -8.87
CA LEU A 73 -3.15 3.18 -7.66
C LEU A 73 -3.22 4.67 -7.94
N GLU A 74 -4.20 5.34 -7.35
CA GLU A 74 -4.16 6.79 -7.21
C GLU A 74 -3.19 7.15 -6.06
N LEU A 75 -2.06 7.77 -6.40
CA LEU A 75 -1.06 8.20 -5.42
C LEU A 75 -1.37 9.60 -4.89
N LEU A 76 -1.77 9.67 -3.63
CA LEU A 76 -2.16 10.91 -2.97
C LEU A 76 -0.94 11.64 -2.40
N PRO A 77 -0.85 12.98 -2.58
CA PRO A 77 0.26 13.78 -2.06
C PRO A 77 0.21 13.88 -0.52
N VAL A 78 1.37 14.01 0.10
CA VAL A 78 1.47 14.32 1.54
C VAL A 78 1.47 15.83 1.71
N ASP A 79 0.29 16.40 1.95
CA ASP A 79 0.12 17.81 2.29
C ASP A 79 0.16 18.05 3.80
N ARG A 80 -0.05 19.30 4.22
CA ARG A 80 -0.05 19.66 5.65
C ARG A 80 -1.13 18.91 6.44
N ALA A 81 -2.33 18.77 5.87
CA ALA A 81 -3.44 18.10 6.55
C ALA A 81 -3.10 16.61 6.78
N THR A 82 -2.55 15.95 5.77
CA THR A 82 -2.07 14.56 5.86
C THR A 82 -0.96 14.42 6.89
N ALA A 83 -0.01 15.37 6.93
CA ALA A 83 1.08 15.35 7.91
C ALA A 83 0.61 15.57 9.35
N GLU A 84 -0.39 16.44 9.57
CA GLU A 84 -1.00 16.68 10.88
C GLU A 84 -1.79 15.45 11.36
N LEU A 85 -2.56 14.82 10.46
CA LEU A 85 -3.23 13.55 10.74
C LEU A 85 -2.23 12.43 11.05
N ALA A 86 -1.18 12.29 10.26
CA ALA A 86 -0.10 11.32 10.50
C ALA A 86 0.59 11.56 11.85
N THR A 87 0.77 12.83 12.25
CA THR A 87 1.33 13.17 13.56
C THR A 87 0.42 12.68 14.70
N ALA A 88 -0.89 12.90 14.59
CA ALA A 88 -1.86 12.46 15.59
C ALA A 88 -1.92 10.93 15.68
N LEU A 89 -2.05 10.24 14.54
CA LEU A 89 -2.10 8.78 14.46
C LEU A 89 -0.79 8.13 14.92
N GLY A 90 0.35 8.70 14.52
CA GLY A 90 1.66 8.22 14.94
C GLY A 90 1.88 8.34 16.44
N ALA A 91 1.41 9.42 17.07
CA ALA A 91 1.45 9.57 18.52
C ALA A 91 0.50 8.60 19.24
N ALA A 92 -0.70 8.36 18.70
CA ALA A 92 -1.69 7.47 19.30
C ALA A 92 -1.27 5.98 19.23
N HIS A 93 -0.71 5.56 18.10
CA HIS A 93 -0.41 4.16 17.81
C HIS A 93 1.08 3.81 17.88
N GLY A 94 1.95 4.78 18.17
CA GLY A 94 3.40 4.57 18.26
C GLY A 94 4.09 4.29 16.92
N LEU A 95 3.49 4.77 15.81
CA LEU A 95 3.98 4.51 14.46
C LEU A 95 5.19 5.39 14.11
N ARG A 96 6.04 4.88 13.21
CA ARG A 96 7.08 5.69 12.57
C ARG A 96 6.42 6.64 11.57
N ALA A 97 7.13 7.70 11.21
CA ALA A 97 6.59 8.75 10.34
C ALA A 97 6.03 8.22 9.00
N ALA A 98 6.73 7.28 8.35
CA ALA A 98 6.27 6.71 7.08
C ALA A 98 4.99 5.86 7.26
N ASP A 99 5.01 4.93 8.22
CA ASP A 99 3.84 4.10 8.58
C ASP A 99 2.62 4.97 8.94
N ALA A 100 2.84 6.04 9.71
CA ALA A 100 1.80 6.99 10.09
C ALA A 100 1.25 7.77 8.89
N ILE A 101 2.09 8.08 7.89
CA ILE A 101 1.67 8.73 6.66
C ILE A 101 0.80 7.79 5.81
N HIS A 102 1.17 6.52 5.65
CA HIS A 102 0.34 5.55 4.92
C HIS A 102 -1.03 5.40 5.58
N LEU A 103 -1.07 5.28 6.90
CA LEU A 103 -2.33 5.22 7.64
C LEU A 103 -3.14 6.52 7.51
N ALA A 104 -2.49 7.68 7.62
CA ALA A 104 -3.15 8.98 7.45
C ALA A 104 -3.69 9.16 6.03
N THR A 105 -2.99 8.66 5.00
CA THR A 105 -3.49 8.65 3.63
C THR A 105 -4.74 7.79 3.51
N ALA A 106 -4.74 6.58 4.09
CA ALA A 106 -5.91 5.71 4.09
C ALA A 106 -7.12 6.35 4.80
N VAL A 107 -6.92 6.83 6.03
CA VAL A 107 -7.96 7.43 6.86
C VAL A 107 -8.46 8.75 6.25
N GLY A 108 -7.55 9.63 5.81
CA GLY A 108 -7.89 10.93 5.24
C GLY A 108 -8.65 10.86 3.93
N ALA A 109 -8.42 9.81 3.13
CA ALA A 109 -9.14 9.54 1.90
C ALA A 109 -10.43 8.71 2.09
N GLY A 110 -10.71 8.25 3.32
CA GLY A 110 -11.87 7.42 3.62
C GLY A 110 -11.80 6.03 2.99
N ALA A 111 -10.62 5.40 2.98
CA ALA A 111 -10.47 4.02 2.53
C ALA A 111 -11.34 3.08 3.36
N ASP A 112 -11.90 2.05 2.70
CA ASP A 112 -12.65 1.01 3.41
C ASP A 112 -11.69 0.09 4.17
N ARG A 113 -10.54 -0.24 3.56
CA ARG A 113 -9.53 -1.13 4.12
C ARG A 113 -8.13 -0.56 3.94
N PHE A 114 -7.26 -0.79 4.93
CA PHE A 114 -5.83 -0.56 4.82
C PHE A 114 -5.10 -1.91 4.75
N ILE A 115 -4.50 -2.19 3.59
CA ILE A 115 -3.84 -3.46 3.28
C ILE A 115 -2.36 -3.34 3.66
N THR A 116 -1.95 -4.07 4.69
CA THR A 116 -0.56 -4.13 5.19
C THR A 116 -0.27 -5.54 5.72
N ASN A 117 0.98 -5.99 5.74
CA ASN A 117 1.38 -7.19 6.48
C ASN A 117 2.14 -6.85 7.78
N ASN A 118 2.31 -5.57 8.10
CA ASN A 118 2.98 -5.12 9.32
C ASN A 118 2.07 -5.20 10.55
N ARG A 119 1.77 -6.44 10.97
CA ARG A 119 0.95 -6.78 12.15
C ARG A 119 1.47 -6.22 13.46
N ARG A 120 2.76 -5.89 13.53
CA ARG A 120 3.37 -5.38 14.76
C ARG A 120 2.94 -3.94 15.00
N ASP A 121 3.01 -3.13 13.95
CA ASP A 121 2.75 -1.69 14.07
C ASP A 121 1.27 -1.39 13.74
N PHE A 122 0.59 -2.24 12.97
CA PHE A 122 -0.83 -2.15 12.66
C PHE A 122 -1.63 -3.35 13.21
N PRO A 123 -1.90 -3.40 14.52
CA PRO A 123 -2.82 -4.39 15.07
C PRO A 123 -4.26 -4.11 14.60
N ALA A 124 -5.10 -5.15 14.58
CA ALA A 124 -6.53 -5.03 14.24
C ALA A 124 -7.37 -4.19 15.24
N SER A 125 -6.74 -3.57 16.24
CA SER A 125 -7.37 -2.65 17.19
C SER A 125 -7.30 -1.18 16.76
N ILE A 126 -6.77 -0.89 15.58
CA ILE A 126 -6.85 0.45 14.96
C ILE A 126 -8.28 0.61 14.46
N ASP A 127 -9.01 1.58 15.01
CA ASP A 127 -10.45 1.77 14.77
C ASP A 127 -10.72 2.74 13.61
N GLU A 128 -9.70 3.47 13.14
CA GLU A 128 -9.84 4.52 12.13
C GLU A 128 -10.04 3.98 10.70
N VAL A 129 -9.65 2.74 10.43
CA VAL A 129 -9.80 2.04 9.14
C VAL A 129 -9.70 0.53 9.35
N ASP A 130 -10.37 -0.28 8.53
CA ASP A 130 -10.28 -1.75 8.60
C ASP A 130 -8.89 -2.23 8.15
N VAL A 131 -8.04 -2.57 9.11
CA VAL A 131 -6.70 -3.14 8.84
C VAL A 131 -6.85 -4.58 8.36
N THR A 132 -6.57 -4.83 7.09
CA THR A 132 -6.69 -6.15 6.47
C THR A 132 -5.33 -6.72 6.11
N TYR A 133 -5.00 -7.90 6.64
CA TYR A 133 -3.76 -8.58 6.30
C TYR A 133 -3.91 -9.43 5.02
N PRO A 134 -2.84 -9.64 4.23
CA PRO A 134 -2.90 -10.50 3.04
C PRO A 134 -3.44 -11.91 3.29
N ALA A 135 -3.23 -12.45 4.50
CA ALA A 135 -3.71 -13.78 4.89
C ALA A 135 -5.24 -13.84 5.08
N ASP A 136 -5.91 -12.70 5.19
CA ASP A 136 -7.35 -12.58 5.40
C ASP A 136 -8.08 -12.21 4.09
N LEU A 137 -7.33 -11.86 3.04
CA LEU A 137 -7.86 -11.68 1.68
C LEU A 137 -8.31 -13.03 1.09
N PRO A 138 -9.30 -13.03 0.17
CA PRO A 138 -9.71 -14.22 -0.56
C PRO A 138 -8.52 -14.93 -1.22
N SER A 139 -8.57 -16.26 -1.28
CA SER A 139 -7.58 -17.00 -2.06
C SER A 139 -7.86 -16.77 -3.55
N PRO A 140 -6.83 -16.52 -4.37
CA PRO A 140 -7.00 -16.50 -5.82
C PRO A 140 -7.41 -17.90 -6.29
N ASP A 141 -8.37 -17.95 -7.22
CA ASP A 141 -8.79 -19.18 -7.91
C ASP A 141 -7.65 -19.80 -8.74
#